data_AF-A0A381XQM1-F1
#
_entry.id   AF-A0A381XQM1-F1
#
_cell.length_a   1.000
_cell.length_b   1.000
_cell.length_c   1.000
_cell.angle_alpha   90.00
_cell.angle_beta   90.00
_cell.angle_gamma   90.00
#
_symmetry.space_group_name_H-M   'P 1'
#
loop_
_entity.id
_entity.type
_entity.pdbx_description
1 polymer ?
#
loop_
_entity_poly.entity_id
_entity_poly.type
_entity_poly.pdbx_seq_one_letter_code
_entity_poly.pdbx_strand_id
1 'polypeptide(L)'
;MIRLISIVLLVLSTTGVSLSWEGSLGRNHYSAEADSAEDRSRSIYTNYCASCHGSTMQTFVDRKWKYGNSASAIFESIHKGRGGSDAAMPAFGVMLKESQINELVDYILSGIEEGKVYDFEQAFSPTEVYNAEKFDYTLEVIASDLGIPWGMAFLPKGDILVTDRDGAIYRVMKDGKKVIIRGGPSVYAEGQGGLLDVELHPNFEKNGWVYLSYSSHKMEDGETVSSTSVRRYKLKRNRLTREKLIFEAFPY
;
A
#
# COMPACT_ATOMS: atom_id res chain seq x y z
N MET A 1 -22.81 4.75 -8.24
CA MET A 1 -21.65 4.49 -9.11
C MET A 1 -20.48 4.15 -8.21
N ILE A 2 -20.12 2.87 -8.16
CA ILE A 2 -19.23 2.30 -7.15
C ILE A 2 -17.82 2.26 -7.75
N ARG A 3 -16.88 2.93 -7.08
CA ARG A 3 -15.46 3.05 -7.49
C ARG A 3 -14.69 1.82 -7.02
N LEU A 4 -13.85 1.26 -7.89
CA LEU A 4 -13.05 0.04 -7.71
C LEU A 4 -11.58 0.43 -7.58
N ILE A 5 -10.84 -0.17 -6.65
CA ILE A 5 -9.41 0.09 -6.44
C ILE A 5 -8.64 -1.20 -6.76
N SER A 6 -7.70 -1.12 -7.70
CA SER A 6 -6.87 -2.24 -8.17
C SER A 6 -5.47 -2.18 -7.54
N ILE A 7 -4.90 -3.34 -7.19
CA ILE A 7 -3.50 -3.47 -6.72
C ILE A 7 -2.69 -4.35 -7.67
N VAL A 8 -1.44 -3.96 -7.89
CA VAL A 8 -0.48 -4.49 -8.89
C VAL A 8 0.64 -5.25 -8.17
N LEU A 9 1.08 -6.41 -8.68
CA LEU A 9 2.36 -7.01 -8.25
C LEU A 9 3.13 -7.71 -9.37
N LEU A 10 4.47 -7.56 -9.30
CA LEU A 10 5.50 -7.95 -10.28
C LEU A 10 5.76 -9.46 -10.34
N VAL A 11 5.91 -10.00 -11.56
CA VAL A 11 6.52 -11.32 -11.82
C VAL A 11 7.79 -11.12 -12.65
N LEU A 12 8.95 -11.52 -12.11
CA LEU A 12 10.25 -11.43 -12.77
C LEU A 12 10.56 -12.73 -13.53
N SER A 13 10.76 -12.64 -14.86
CA SER A 13 11.36 -13.72 -15.65
C SER A 13 12.76 -13.30 -16.10
N THR A 14 13.80 -13.95 -15.61
CA THR A 14 15.19 -13.66 -16.00
C THR A 14 15.60 -14.50 -17.20
N THR A 15 15.77 -13.88 -18.36
CA THR A 15 16.52 -14.48 -19.48
C THR A 15 17.92 -13.88 -19.54
N GLY A 16 18.93 -14.71 -19.27
CA GLY A 16 20.32 -14.62 -19.75
C GLY A 16 21.06 -13.28 -19.58
N VAL A 17 21.79 -13.13 -18.48
CA VAL A 17 22.81 -12.07 -18.33
C VAL A 17 24.17 -12.59 -18.80
N SER A 18 24.78 -11.92 -19.78
CA SER A 18 26.22 -11.99 -20.04
C SER A 18 26.92 -10.93 -19.20
N LEU A 19 27.82 -11.36 -18.31
CA LEU A 19 28.67 -10.49 -17.50
C LEU A 19 29.89 -10.04 -18.30
N SER A 20 29.98 -8.75 -18.61
CA SER A 20 31.25 -8.07 -18.92
C SER A 20 31.58 -7.13 -17.77
N TRP A 21 32.69 -7.41 -17.09
CA TRP A 21 33.25 -6.60 -16.03
C TRP A 21 34.20 -5.56 -16.66
N GLU A 22 33.69 -4.35 -16.91
CA GLU A 22 34.53 -3.16 -17.01
C GLU A 22 34.24 -2.28 -15.79
N GLY A 23 35.22 -2.22 -14.89
CA GLY A 23 35.16 -1.39 -13.70
C GLY A 23 35.20 0.09 -14.06
N SER A 24 34.08 0.77 -13.91
CA SER A 24 34.06 2.20 -13.58
C SER A 24 33.72 2.31 -12.10
N LEU A 25 34.68 2.79 -11.31
CA LEU A 25 34.45 3.24 -9.95
C LEU A 25 33.50 4.45 -10.01
N GLY A 26 32.21 4.16 -10.11
CA GLY A 26 31.14 5.12 -9.90
C GLY A 26 31.26 5.61 -8.47
N ARG A 27 31.74 6.85 -8.30
CA ARG A 27 31.69 7.54 -7.02
C ARG A 27 30.26 7.46 -6.51
N ASN A 28 30.10 6.91 -5.32
CA ASN A 28 28.91 7.13 -4.51
C ASN A 28 28.75 8.65 -4.34
N HIS A 29 27.88 9.27 -5.13
CA HIS A 29 27.33 10.57 -4.81
C HIS A 29 26.30 10.38 -3.69
N TYR A 30 26.79 10.12 -2.49
CA TYR A 30 26.20 10.75 -1.32
C TYR A 30 26.70 12.20 -1.32
N SER A 31 26.08 13.05 -2.15
CA SER A 31 26.21 14.49 -1.98
C SER A 31 25.21 14.92 -0.92
N ALA A 32 25.73 15.25 0.25
CA ALA A 32 25.04 16.12 1.18
C ALA A 32 24.82 17.46 0.48
N GLU A 33 23.59 17.76 0.07
CA GLU A 33 22.99 19.10 -0.17
C GLU A 33 21.74 18.93 -1.06
N ALA A 34 20.55 19.12 -0.50
CA ALA A 34 19.31 19.29 -1.27
C ALA A 34 19.21 20.79 -1.64
N ASP A 35 19.71 21.14 -2.83
CA ASP A 35 20.09 22.51 -3.19
C ASP A 35 18.92 23.42 -3.61
N SER A 36 17.69 22.89 -3.71
CA SER A 36 16.48 23.70 -3.91
C SER A 36 15.33 23.30 -2.98
N ALA A 37 14.43 24.24 -2.69
CA ALA A 37 13.18 23.97 -1.96
C ALA A 37 12.31 22.94 -2.69
N GLU A 38 12.38 22.94 -4.02
CA GLU A 38 11.68 21.96 -4.86
C GLU A 38 12.25 20.55 -4.69
N ASP A 39 13.58 20.38 -4.73
CA ASP A 39 14.20 19.06 -4.56
C ASP A 39 13.96 18.48 -3.16
N ARG A 40 14.00 19.34 -2.13
CA ARG A 40 13.61 18.95 -0.77
C ARG A 40 12.16 18.51 -0.72
N SER A 41 11.24 19.30 -1.28
CA SER A 41 9.81 19.00 -1.27
C SER A 41 9.48 17.73 -2.05
N ARG A 42 10.13 17.53 -3.21
CA ARG A 42 10.05 16.30 -3.99
C ARG A 42 10.52 15.09 -3.18
N SER A 43 11.63 15.22 -2.47
CA SER A 43 12.16 14.15 -1.60
C SER A 43 11.21 13.84 -0.44
N ILE A 44 10.70 14.86 0.25
CA ILE A 44 9.73 14.70 1.34
C ILE A 44 8.46 14.02 0.80
N TYR A 45 7.90 14.51 -0.31
CA TYR A 45 6.71 13.95 -0.92
C TYR A 45 6.90 12.47 -1.29
N THR A 46 8.02 12.15 -1.96
CA THR A 46 8.34 10.78 -2.38
C THR A 46 8.44 9.83 -1.19
N ASN A 47 9.09 10.27 -0.10
CA ASN A 47 9.37 9.42 1.04
C ASN A 47 8.19 9.26 1.99
N TYR A 48 7.32 10.26 2.11
CA TYR A 48 6.29 10.30 3.16
C TYR A 48 4.85 10.36 2.65
N CYS A 49 4.62 10.78 1.41
CA CYS A 49 3.28 11.04 0.88
C CYS A 49 2.90 10.10 -0.27
N ALA A 50 3.86 9.79 -1.15
CA ALA A 50 3.61 9.11 -2.42
C ALA A 50 3.01 7.70 -2.26
N SER A 51 3.32 7.00 -1.17
CA SER A 51 2.77 5.67 -0.89
C SER A 51 1.25 5.65 -0.73
N CYS A 52 0.66 6.74 -0.25
CA CYS A 52 -0.78 6.87 -0.02
C CYS A 52 -1.47 7.80 -1.03
N HIS A 53 -0.76 8.82 -1.53
CA HIS A 53 -1.28 9.85 -2.42
C HIS A 53 -0.84 9.69 -3.89
N GLY A 54 -0.08 8.63 -4.21
CA GLY A 54 0.49 8.42 -5.54
C GLY A 54 1.73 9.28 -5.78
N SER A 55 2.63 8.81 -6.64
CA SER A 55 3.90 9.49 -6.94
C SER A 55 3.75 10.75 -7.80
N THR A 56 2.58 10.99 -8.42
CA THR A 56 2.38 12.07 -9.39
C THR A 56 1.29 13.07 -8.97
N MET A 57 0.89 13.08 -7.70
CA MET A 57 -0.14 13.98 -7.13
C MET A 57 -1.52 13.90 -7.78
N GLN A 58 -1.75 12.90 -8.63
CA GLN A 58 -3.00 12.68 -9.36
C GLN A 58 -4.19 12.54 -8.41
N THR A 59 -3.96 11.95 -7.23
CA THR A 59 -5.03 11.74 -6.25
C THR A 59 -5.59 13.06 -5.70
N PHE A 60 -4.85 14.16 -5.79
CA PHE A 60 -5.31 15.48 -5.38
C PHE A 60 -6.16 16.17 -6.47
N VAL A 61 -5.94 15.82 -7.74
CA VAL A 61 -6.71 16.33 -8.88
C VAL A 61 -8.10 15.66 -8.94
N ASP A 62 -8.14 14.33 -8.81
CA ASP A 62 -9.37 13.54 -9.08
C ASP A 62 -10.30 13.36 -7.86
N ARG A 63 -9.88 13.80 -6.66
CA ARG A 63 -10.63 13.59 -5.42
C ARG A 63 -11.41 14.83 -4.98
N LYS A 64 -12.56 14.57 -4.36
CA LYS A 64 -13.34 15.60 -3.67
C LYS A 64 -12.65 15.97 -2.36
N TRP A 65 -12.15 17.19 -2.26
CA TRP A 65 -11.51 17.71 -1.06
C TRP A 65 -12.50 17.78 0.12
N LYS A 66 -12.22 17.03 1.19
CA LYS A 66 -13.03 17.01 2.42
C LYS A 66 -12.72 18.18 3.35
N TYR A 67 -11.46 18.57 3.43
CA TYR A 67 -10.97 19.59 4.37
C TYR A 67 -10.55 20.90 3.69
N GLY A 68 -10.86 21.06 2.40
CA GLY A 68 -10.46 22.20 1.56
C GLY A 68 -9.15 21.99 0.82
N ASN A 69 -8.96 22.74 -0.28
CA ASN A 69 -7.80 22.68 -1.17
C ASN A 69 -6.96 23.98 -1.16
N SER A 70 -7.21 24.90 -0.22
CA SER A 70 -6.37 26.09 -0.06
C SER A 70 -5.01 25.70 0.53
N ALA A 71 -3.97 26.51 0.28
CA ALA A 71 -2.64 26.31 0.88
C ALA A 71 -2.72 26.14 2.41
N SER A 72 -3.53 26.97 3.09
CA SER A 72 -3.77 26.86 4.53
C SER A 72 -4.46 25.56 4.95
N ALA A 73 -5.42 25.07 4.18
CA ALA A 73 -6.13 23.83 4.48
C ALA A 73 -5.23 22.59 4.29
N ILE A 74 -4.39 22.61 3.26
CA ILE A 74 -3.39 21.57 2.98
C ILE A 74 -2.31 21.60 4.06
N PHE A 75 -1.77 22.77 4.39
CA PHE A 75 -0.82 22.95 5.49
C PHE A 75 -1.35 22.36 6.78
N GLU A 76 -2.57 22.74 7.19
CA GLU A 76 -3.19 22.24 8.42
C GLU A 76 -3.38 20.72 8.40
N SER A 77 -3.71 20.14 7.24
CA SER A 77 -3.86 18.70 7.09
C SER A 77 -2.53 17.95 7.18
N ILE A 78 -1.45 18.49 6.62
CA ILE A 78 -0.09 17.92 6.75
C ILE A 78 0.42 18.09 8.18
N HIS A 79 0.26 19.28 8.76
CA HIS A 79 0.80 19.61 10.06
C HIS A 79 0.12 18.82 11.18
N LYS A 80 -1.23 18.85 11.24
CA LYS A 80 -2.01 18.25 12.32
C LYS A 80 -2.52 16.84 12.02
N GLY A 81 -2.38 16.37 10.78
CA GLY A 81 -3.03 15.16 10.33
C GLY A 81 -4.55 15.33 10.21
N ARG A 82 -5.23 14.32 9.66
CA ARG A 82 -6.69 14.29 9.53
C ARG A 82 -7.20 12.86 9.75
N GLY A 83 -8.17 12.70 10.64
CA GLY A 83 -8.79 11.41 10.98
C GLY A 83 -10.16 11.16 10.33
N GLY A 84 -10.67 9.95 10.54
CA GLY A 84 -11.98 9.44 10.10
C GLY A 84 -11.93 7.95 9.76
N SER A 85 -13.10 7.33 9.56
CA SER A 85 -13.23 5.89 9.33
C SER A 85 -12.47 5.36 8.11
N ASP A 86 -12.29 6.19 7.09
CA ASP A 86 -11.97 5.67 5.75
C ASP A 86 -10.48 5.78 5.37
N ALA A 87 -9.69 6.64 6.05
CA ALA A 87 -8.23 6.71 5.99
C ALA A 87 -7.73 7.83 6.94
N ALA A 88 -6.80 7.53 7.84
CA ALA A 88 -6.18 8.54 8.70
C ALA A 88 -4.87 9.04 8.07
N MET A 89 -4.81 10.35 7.77
CA MET A 89 -3.59 11.06 7.39
C MET A 89 -2.82 11.40 8.67
N PRO A 90 -1.59 10.87 8.88
CA PRO A 90 -0.82 11.14 10.09
C PRO A 90 -0.40 12.61 10.18
N ALA A 91 -0.14 13.07 11.40
CA ALA A 91 0.37 14.41 11.66
C ALA A 91 1.88 14.46 11.40
N PHE A 92 2.31 15.27 10.44
CA PHE A 92 3.73 15.43 10.11
C PHE A 92 4.38 16.65 10.77
N GLY A 93 3.62 17.51 11.46
CA GLY A 93 4.16 18.66 12.21
C GLY A 93 5.13 18.28 13.33
N VAL A 94 5.13 17.01 13.76
CA VAL A 94 6.11 16.48 14.73
C VAL A 94 7.43 16.04 14.07
N MET A 95 7.45 15.85 12.75
CA MET A 95 8.63 15.37 12.00
C MET A 95 9.22 16.45 11.07
N LEU A 96 8.39 17.37 10.58
CA LEU A 96 8.76 18.39 9.61
C LEU A 96 8.63 19.79 10.22
N LYS A 97 9.54 20.69 9.85
CA LYS A 97 9.41 22.11 10.20
C LYS A 97 8.27 22.75 9.42
N GLU A 98 7.62 23.77 9.98
CA GLU A 98 6.57 24.53 9.28
C GLU A 98 7.06 25.08 7.93
N SER A 99 8.32 25.52 7.83
CA SER A 99 8.89 25.98 6.56
C SER A 99 8.91 24.87 5.50
N GLN A 100 9.26 23.63 5.88
CA GLN A 100 9.27 22.49 4.97
C GLN A 100 7.85 22.06 4.59
N ILE A 101 6.89 22.22 5.50
CA ILE A 101 5.48 21.95 5.19
C ILE A 101 4.95 23.00 4.20
N ASN A 102 5.31 24.26 4.34
CA ASN A 102 4.94 25.30 3.37
C ASN A 102 5.58 25.03 1.99
N GLU A 103 6.88 24.73 1.92
CA GLU A 103 7.55 24.33 0.66
C GLU A 103 6.84 23.11 0.02
N LEU A 104 6.43 22.14 0.83
CA LEU A 104 5.70 20.96 0.37
C LEU A 104 4.28 21.28 -0.11
N VAL A 105 3.58 22.22 0.54
CA VAL A 105 2.25 22.71 0.11
C VAL A 105 2.37 23.36 -1.26
N ASP A 106 3.36 24.22 -1.47
CA ASP A 106 3.59 24.88 -2.74
C ASP A 106 3.88 23.84 -3.83
N TYR A 107 4.76 22.87 -3.53
CA TYR A 107 5.06 21.76 -4.43
C TYR A 107 3.81 20.95 -4.83
N ILE A 108 2.92 20.66 -3.87
CA ILE A 108 1.66 19.94 -4.13
C ILE A 108 0.72 20.77 -5.01
N LEU A 109 0.57 22.06 -4.71
CA LEU A 109 -0.30 22.94 -5.48
C LEU A 109 0.18 23.12 -6.92
N SER A 110 1.49 23.31 -7.13
CA SER A 110 2.08 23.36 -8.47
C SER A 110 1.83 22.06 -9.24
N GLY A 111 2.02 20.90 -8.61
CA GLY A 111 1.74 19.62 -9.27
C GLY A 111 0.27 19.37 -9.59
N ILE A 112 -0.66 19.91 -8.79
CA ILE A 112 -2.11 19.89 -9.10
C ILE A 112 -2.41 20.76 -10.33
N GLU A 113 -1.83 21.96 -10.41
CA GLU A 113 -2.02 22.88 -11.54
C GLU A 113 -1.45 22.32 -12.85
N GLU A 114 -0.32 21.60 -12.78
CA GLU A 114 0.29 20.93 -13.93
C GLU A 114 -0.53 19.73 -14.46
N GLY A 115 -1.57 19.30 -13.73
CA GLY A 115 -2.68 18.56 -14.32
C GLY A 115 -2.36 17.21 -14.93
N LYS A 116 -1.35 16.49 -14.43
CA LYS A 116 -1.10 15.10 -14.85
C LYS A 116 -2.16 14.18 -14.23
N VAL A 117 -3.33 14.14 -14.85
CA VAL A 117 -4.37 13.13 -14.61
C VAL A 117 -3.78 11.78 -15.02
N TYR A 118 -3.67 10.86 -14.06
CA TYR A 118 -3.37 9.48 -14.37
C TYR A 118 -4.68 8.82 -14.79
N ASP A 119 -4.81 8.52 -16.08
CA ASP A 119 -5.95 7.77 -16.56
C ASP A 119 -5.79 6.30 -16.14
N PHE A 120 -6.39 5.92 -15.02
CA PHE A 120 -6.45 4.51 -14.60
C PHE A 120 -7.22 3.63 -15.60
N GLU A 121 -7.94 4.21 -16.56
CA GLU A 121 -8.54 3.46 -17.68
C GLU A 121 -7.58 3.26 -18.86
N GLN A 122 -6.38 3.87 -18.83
CA GLN A 122 -5.33 3.47 -19.74
C GLN A 122 -4.90 2.05 -19.35
N ALA A 123 -5.49 1.08 -20.04
CA ALA A 123 -5.21 -0.32 -19.82
C ALA A 123 -3.71 -0.55 -19.97
N PHE A 124 -3.07 -1.01 -18.88
CA PHE A 124 -1.71 -1.50 -18.94
C PHE A 124 -1.62 -2.54 -20.05
N SER A 125 -0.77 -2.27 -21.03
CA SER A 125 -0.53 -3.25 -22.07
C SER A 125 0.41 -4.32 -21.49
N PRO A 126 0.04 -5.62 -21.53
CA PRO A 126 0.94 -6.70 -21.12
C PRO A 126 2.24 -6.75 -21.94
N THR A 127 2.29 -6.02 -23.05
CA THR A 127 3.43 -5.92 -23.96
C THR A 127 4.22 -4.62 -23.81
N GLU A 128 3.73 -3.64 -23.04
CA GLU A 128 4.50 -2.43 -22.77
C GLU A 128 5.61 -2.74 -21.78
N VAL A 129 6.83 -2.37 -22.16
CA VAL A 129 8.03 -2.61 -21.36
C VAL A 129 8.38 -1.33 -20.61
N TYR A 130 8.37 -1.43 -19.28
CA TYR A 130 8.84 -0.41 -18.37
C TYR A 130 10.27 -0.72 -17.95
N ASN A 131 11.10 0.31 -17.87
CA ASN A 131 12.52 0.18 -17.55
C ASN A 131 12.74 0.56 -16.08
N ALA A 132 13.26 -0.35 -15.26
CA ALA A 132 13.82 -0.04 -13.94
C ALA A 132 15.34 0.04 -14.01
N GLU A 133 15.99 0.53 -12.94
CA GLU A 133 17.45 0.68 -12.89
C GLU A 133 18.21 -0.62 -13.23
N LYS A 134 17.64 -1.78 -12.90
CA LYS A 134 18.31 -3.09 -13.00
C LYS A 134 17.62 -4.11 -13.90
N PHE A 135 16.39 -3.85 -14.35
CA PHE A 135 15.64 -4.80 -15.16
C PHE A 135 14.48 -4.11 -15.87
N ASP A 136 14.04 -4.75 -16.94
CA ASP A 136 12.84 -4.38 -17.66
C ASP A 136 11.67 -5.23 -17.15
N TYR A 137 10.48 -4.67 -17.11
CA TYR A 137 9.28 -5.36 -16.65
C TYR A 137 8.05 -4.97 -17.46
N THR A 138 7.08 -5.88 -17.54
CA THR A 138 5.75 -5.60 -18.06
C THR A 138 4.74 -5.62 -16.92
N LEU A 139 3.57 -5.02 -17.15
CA LEU A 139 2.48 -5.00 -16.19
C LEU A 139 1.31 -5.82 -16.71
N GLU A 140 0.83 -6.73 -15.88
CA GLU A 140 -0.35 -7.56 -16.17
C GLU A 140 -1.39 -7.39 -15.05
N VAL A 141 -2.65 -7.22 -15.44
CA VAL A 141 -3.77 -7.18 -14.50
C VAL A 141 -4.18 -8.59 -14.13
N ILE A 142 -3.87 -8.99 -12.90
CA ILE A 142 -4.17 -10.34 -12.37
C ILE A 142 -5.59 -10.47 -11.79
N ALA A 143 -6.18 -9.38 -11.31
CA ALA A 143 -7.55 -9.34 -10.80
C ALA A 143 -8.05 -7.90 -10.71
N SER A 144 -9.32 -7.72 -11.05
CA SER A 144 -10.07 -6.48 -10.86
C SER A 144 -11.15 -6.66 -9.79
N ASP A 145 -11.84 -5.59 -9.45
CA ASP A 145 -12.96 -5.57 -8.49
C ASP A 145 -12.66 -6.18 -7.12
N LEU A 146 -11.49 -5.82 -6.59
CA LEU A 146 -11.18 -5.97 -5.18
C LEU A 146 -11.64 -4.69 -4.46
N GLY A 147 -11.86 -4.74 -3.15
CA GLY A 147 -12.28 -3.58 -2.37
C GLY A 147 -11.08 -2.65 -2.15
N ILE A 148 -10.44 -2.79 -1.00
CA ILE A 148 -9.16 -2.13 -0.67
C ILE A 148 -8.17 -3.24 -0.35
N PRO A 149 -7.56 -3.89 -1.37
CA PRO A 149 -6.56 -4.91 -1.12
C PRO A 149 -5.38 -4.33 -0.32
N TRP A 150 -4.72 -5.13 0.51
CA TRP A 150 -3.69 -4.61 1.42
C TRP A 150 -2.43 -5.46 1.46
N GLY A 151 -2.59 -6.76 1.66
CA GLY A 151 -1.51 -7.73 1.64
C GLY A 151 -1.82 -8.88 0.69
N MET A 152 -0.78 -9.61 0.30
CA MET A 152 -0.95 -10.76 -0.56
C MET A 152 0.19 -11.77 -0.47
N ALA A 153 -0.14 -13.03 -0.71
CA ALA A 153 0.82 -14.12 -0.75
C ALA A 153 0.52 -15.13 -1.86
N PHE A 154 1.57 -15.55 -2.58
CA PHE A 154 1.48 -16.55 -3.64
C PHE A 154 1.38 -17.96 -3.04
N LEU A 155 0.30 -18.66 -3.36
CA LEU A 155 0.17 -20.08 -3.08
C LEU A 155 1.08 -20.90 -4.01
N PRO A 156 1.53 -22.10 -3.61
CA PRO A 156 2.47 -22.91 -4.39
C PRO A 156 2.07 -23.24 -5.84
N LYS A 157 0.77 -23.21 -6.15
CA LYS A 157 0.24 -23.47 -7.50
C LYS A 157 0.08 -22.20 -8.35
N GLY A 158 0.42 -21.04 -7.80
CA GLY A 158 0.36 -19.74 -8.43
C GLY A 158 -0.98 -19.00 -8.30
N ASP A 159 -1.93 -19.52 -7.51
CA ASP A 159 -3.05 -18.72 -7.00
C ASP A 159 -2.51 -17.71 -5.98
N ILE A 160 -3.20 -16.59 -5.79
CA ILE A 160 -2.79 -15.52 -4.87
C ILE A 160 -3.84 -15.39 -3.77
N LEU A 161 -3.42 -15.36 -2.51
CA LEU A 161 -4.26 -14.86 -1.42
C LEU A 161 -4.13 -13.35 -1.36
N VAL A 162 -5.24 -12.65 -1.29
CA VAL A 162 -5.28 -11.19 -1.16
C VAL A 162 -6.15 -10.85 0.05
N THR A 163 -5.60 -10.11 1.00
CA THR A 163 -6.37 -9.51 2.09
C THR A 163 -6.96 -8.19 1.62
N ASP A 164 -8.15 -7.90 2.11
CA ASP A 164 -8.85 -6.64 1.90
C ASP A 164 -9.02 -5.96 3.25
N ARG A 165 -8.76 -4.65 3.31
CA ARG A 165 -8.82 -3.85 4.54
C ARG A 165 -10.11 -4.08 5.33
N ASP A 166 -11.24 -4.27 4.67
CA ASP A 166 -12.54 -4.45 5.33
C ASP A 166 -12.75 -5.86 5.92
N GLY A 167 -11.75 -6.74 5.82
CA GLY A 167 -11.74 -8.07 6.43
C GLY A 167 -11.97 -9.22 5.45
N ALA A 168 -12.23 -8.93 4.18
CA ALA A 168 -12.38 -9.98 3.18
C ALA A 168 -11.01 -10.60 2.83
N ILE A 169 -11.03 -11.88 2.48
CA ILE A 169 -9.86 -12.58 1.96
C ILE A 169 -10.26 -13.20 0.64
N TYR A 170 -9.56 -12.86 -0.42
CA TYR A 170 -9.78 -13.41 -1.76
C TYR A 170 -8.69 -14.43 -2.08
N ARG A 171 -9.08 -15.52 -2.74
CA ARG A 171 -8.15 -16.30 -3.56
C ARG A 171 -8.38 -15.89 -5.01
N VAL A 172 -7.36 -15.33 -5.64
CA VAL A 172 -7.29 -15.00 -7.05
C VAL A 172 -6.60 -16.15 -7.78
N MET A 173 -7.27 -16.70 -8.79
CA MET A 173 -6.74 -17.74 -9.68
C MET A 173 -6.02 -17.09 -10.86
N LYS A 174 -5.16 -17.85 -11.54
CA LYS A 174 -4.39 -17.39 -12.72
C LYS A 174 -5.24 -16.87 -13.88
N ASP A 175 -6.51 -17.27 -13.96
CA ASP A 175 -7.46 -16.80 -14.97
C ASP A 175 -8.22 -15.53 -14.55
N GLY A 176 -7.78 -14.88 -13.46
CA GLY A 176 -8.39 -13.68 -12.89
C GLY A 176 -9.67 -13.92 -12.10
N LYS A 177 -10.20 -15.15 -12.06
CA LYS A 177 -11.36 -15.46 -11.21
C LYS A 177 -10.96 -15.38 -9.75
N LYS A 178 -11.87 -14.87 -8.91
CA LYS A 178 -11.67 -14.77 -7.46
C LYS A 178 -12.77 -15.46 -6.68
N VAL A 179 -12.41 -16.01 -5.52
CA VAL A 179 -13.34 -16.61 -4.55
C VAL A 179 -13.01 -16.14 -3.15
N ILE A 180 -14.03 -15.98 -2.31
CA ILE A 180 -13.84 -15.59 -0.90
C ILE A 180 -13.35 -16.78 -0.08
N ILE A 181 -12.30 -16.55 0.72
CA ILE A 181 -11.85 -17.44 1.78
C ILE A 181 -12.60 -17.08 3.06
N ARG A 182 -13.34 -18.04 3.62
CA ARG A 182 -14.14 -17.83 4.84
C ARG A 182 -13.38 -18.17 6.12
N GLY A 183 -13.81 -17.62 7.25
CA GLY A 183 -13.31 -17.96 8.58
C GLY A 183 -12.04 -17.21 9.02
N GLY A 184 -11.78 -16.04 8.43
CA GLY A 184 -10.77 -15.11 8.91
C GLY A 184 -11.20 -14.36 10.19
N PRO A 185 -10.33 -13.52 10.75
CA PRO A 185 -10.62 -12.78 11.97
C PRO A 185 -11.69 -11.71 11.72
N SER A 186 -12.39 -11.32 12.79
CA SER A 186 -13.09 -10.03 12.81
C SER A 186 -12.05 -8.92 12.97
N VAL A 187 -12.16 -7.87 12.17
CA VAL A 187 -11.19 -6.77 12.12
C VAL A 187 -11.85 -5.45 12.42
N TYR A 188 -11.10 -4.51 12.99
CA TYR A 188 -11.52 -3.13 13.14
C TYR A 188 -10.96 -2.28 12.00
N ALA A 189 -11.77 -2.07 10.98
CA ALA A 189 -11.41 -1.34 9.76
C ALA A 189 -11.68 0.16 9.93
N GLU A 190 -10.86 0.84 10.72
CA GLU A 190 -10.91 2.29 10.90
C GLU A 190 -9.52 2.91 10.74
N GLY A 191 -9.40 4.06 10.07
CA GLY A 191 -8.11 4.75 9.90
C GLY A 191 -7.08 3.87 9.19
N GLN A 192 -6.00 3.48 9.88
CA GLN A 192 -4.97 2.56 9.39
C GLN A 192 -5.15 1.12 9.90
N GLY A 193 -6.32 0.80 10.46
CA GLY A 193 -6.72 -0.54 10.87
C GLY A 193 -7.50 -1.29 9.78
N GLY A 194 -7.54 -2.62 9.93
CA GLY A 194 -8.31 -3.55 9.11
C GLY A 194 -7.61 -4.91 9.04
N LEU A 195 -7.85 -5.67 7.97
CA LEU A 195 -7.08 -6.89 7.70
C LEU A 195 -5.83 -6.54 6.90
N LEU A 196 -4.68 -6.63 7.57
CA LEU A 196 -3.40 -6.13 7.08
C LEU A 196 -2.79 -7.13 6.10
N ASP A 197 -1.83 -7.93 6.55
CA ASP A 197 -1.02 -8.78 5.68
C ASP A 197 -1.34 -10.27 5.84
N VAL A 198 -0.97 -11.06 4.83
CA VAL A 198 -1.04 -12.52 4.83
C VAL A 198 0.32 -13.10 4.46
N GLU A 199 0.79 -14.05 5.25
CA GLU A 199 2.02 -14.78 4.98
C GLU A 199 1.81 -16.28 5.06
N LEU A 200 2.50 -17.04 4.20
CA LEU A 200 2.46 -18.49 4.23
C LEU A 200 3.53 -19.01 5.18
N HIS A 201 3.24 -20.09 5.88
CA HIS A 201 4.28 -20.83 6.59
C HIS A 201 5.34 -21.33 5.58
N PRO A 202 6.65 -21.32 5.89
CA PRO A 202 7.68 -21.81 4.96
C PRO A 202 7.43 -23.22 4.40
N ASN A 203 6.95 -24.15 5.24
CA ASN A 203 6.46 -25.48 4.86
C ASN A 203 4.97 -25.56 4.46
N PHE A 204 4.37 -24.51 3.86
CA PHE A 204 2.94 -24.43 3.57
C PHE A 204 2.42 -25.63 2.75
N GLU A 205 3.17 -26.12 1.76
CA GLU A 205 2.75 -27.29 0.97
C GLU A 205 2.45 -28.52 1.83
N LYS A 206 3.21 -28.71 2.91
CA LYS A 206 3.06 -29.84 3.83
C LYS A 206 2.01 -29.56 4.90
N ASN A 207 1.92 -28.32 5.36
CA ASN A 207 1.22 -27.98 6.59
C ASN A 207 0.07 -26.97 6.45
N GLY A 208 -0.16 -26.38 5.28
CA GLY A 208 -1.27 -25.47 4.99
C GLY A 208 -1.46 -24.33 5.99
N TRP A 209 -0.43 -23.88 6.71
CA TRP A 209 -0.55 -22.83 7.72
C TRP A 209 -0.35 -21.45 7.08
N VAL A 210 -1.25 -20.52 7.36
CA VAL A 210 -1.15 -19.11 6.98
C VAL A 210 -1.20 -18.24 8.23
N TYR A 211 -0.64 -17.05 8.14
CA TYR A 211 -0.60 -16.06 9.21
C TYR A 211 -1.25 -14.79 8.69
N LEU A 212 -2.14 -14.21 9.49
CA LEU A 212 -2.81 -12.95 9.18
C LEU A 212 -2.44 -11.94 10.25
N SER A 213 -1.94 -10.78 9.83
CA SER A 213 -1.90 -9.59 10.68
C SER A 213 -3.18 -8.79 10.49
N TYR A 214 -3.72 -8.26 11.57
CA TYR A 214 -5.01 -7.55 11.56
C TYR A 214 -5.13 -6.61 12.75
N SER A 215 -5.99 -5.59 12.60
CA SER A 215 -6.46 -4.76 13.70
C SER A 215 -7.50 -5.53 14.51
N SER A 216 -7.06 -6.12 15.62
CA SER A 216 -7.94 -6.70 16.64
C SER A 216 -8.58 -5.59 17.47
N HIS A 217 -9.78 -5.84 17.98
CA HIS A 217 -10.49 -4.86 18.80
C HIS A 217 -11.22 -5.50 19.97
N LYS A 218 -11.50 -4.68 20.96
CA LYS A 218 -12.33 -5.01 22.12
C LYS A 218 -13.03 -3.75 22.63
N MET A 219 -14.01 -3.94 23.50
CA MET A 219 -14.62 -2.85 24.26
C MET A 219 -13.82 -2.62 25.55
N GLU A 220 -13.40 -1.38 25.79
CA GLU A 220 -12.75 -0.92 27.02
C GLU A 220 -13.35 0.43 27.41
N ASP A 221 -13.83 0.56 28.66
CA ASP A 221 -14.50 1.76 29.18
C ASP A 221 -15.63 2.36 28.30
N GLY A 222 -16.30 1.52 27.51
CA GLY A 222 -17.40 1.91 26.64
C GLY A 222 -16.97 2.35 25.23
N GLU A 223 -15.67 2.35 24.93
CA GLU A 223 -15.11 2.66 23.62
C GLU A 223 -14.53 1.41 22.95
N THR A 224 -14.53 1.40 21.61
CA THR A 224 -13.83 0.35 20.86
C THR A 224 -12.36 0.75 20.75
N VAL A 225 -11.48 -0.06 21.34
CA VAL A 225 -10.03 0.11 21.25
C VAL A 225 -9.45 -0.97 20.34
N SER A 226 -8.32 -0.69 19.68
CA SER A 226 -7.79 -1.57 18.64
C SER A 226 -6.27 -1.63 18.60
N SER A 227 -5.73 -2.84 18.49
CA SER A 227 -4.29 -3.07 18.37
C SER A 227 -3.95 -4.06 17.27
N THR A 228 -2.68 -4.10 16.88
CA THR A 228 -2.18 -5.06 15.89
C THR A 228 -2.02 -6.44 16.49
N SER A 229 -2.65 -7.43 15.88
CA SER A 229 -2.53 -8.83 16.24
C SER A 229 -2.07 -9.69 15.07
N VAL A 230 -1.45 -10.84 15.36
CA VAL A 230 -1.14 -11.88 14.37
C VAL A 230 -1.80 -13.19 14.79
N ARG A 231 -2.56 -13.80 13.89
CA ARG A 231 -3.24 -15.08 14.12
C ARG A 231 -2.91 -16.06 13.01
N ARG A 232 -2.61 -17.30 13.40
CA ARG A 232 -2.32 -18.41 12.48
C ARG A 232 -3.58 -19.20 12.21
N TYR A 233 -3.78 -19.65 10.96
CA TYR A 233 -4.89 -20.49 10.52
C TYR A 233 -4.43 -21.60 9.59
N LYS A 234 -5.13 -22.73 9.61
CA LYS A 234 -5.01 -23.80 8.62
C LYS A 234 -5.93 -23.49 7.44
N LEU A 235 -5.36 -23.25 6.27
CA LEU A 235 -6.09 -23.10 5.02
C LEU A 235 -6.43 -24.47 4.43
N LYS A 236 -7.73 -24.74 4.24
CA LYS A 236 -8.22 -25.94 3.56
C LYS A 236 -9.30 -25.56 2.57
N ARG A 237 -9.03 -25.74 1.27
CA ARG A 237 -9.88 -25.22 0.17
C ARG A 237 -10.10 -23.72 0.37
N ASN A 238 -11.35 -23.26 0.49
CA ASN A 238 -11.69 -21.84 0.60
C ASN A 238 -12.09 -21.45 2.03
N ARG A 239 -11.44 -22.06 3.03
CA ARG A 239 -11.75 -21.82 4.44
C ARG A 239 -10.51 -21.88 5.33
N LEU A 240 -10.42 -20.92 6.24
CA LEU A 240 -9.49 -20.88 7.35
C LEU A 240 -10.10 -21.60 8.56
N THR A 241 -9.28 -22.39 9.24
CA THR A 241 -9.69 -23.23 10.38
C THR A 241 -8.54 -23.36 11.37
N ARG A 242 -8.76 -23.97 12.54
CA ARG A 242 -7.69 -24.28 13.52
C ARG A 242 -6.84 -23.07 13.88
N GLU A 243 -7.52 -22.01 14.29
CA GLU A 243 -6.87 -20.75 14.60
C GLU A 243 -5.99 -20.83 15.86
N LYS A 244 -4.97 -19.98 15.91
CA LYS A 244 -4.17 -19.74 17.11
C LYS A 244 -3.66 -18.30 17.10
N LEU A 245 -3.95 -17.52 18.15
CA LEU A 245 -3.32 -16.22 18.35
C LEU A 245 -1.81 -16.41 18.57
N ILE A 246 -1.00 -15.66 17.83
CA ILE A 246 0.46 -15.76 17.84
C ILE A 246 1.07 -14.55 18.53
N PHE A 247 0.53 -13.37 18.25
CA PHE A 247 0.98 -12.10 18.77
C PHE A 247 -0.20 -11.15 18.93
N GLU A 248 -0.12 -10.29 19.93
CA GLU A 248 -1.07 -9.23 20.24
C GLU A 248 -0.24 -8.07 20.82
N ALA A 249 -0.34 -6.91 20.18
CA ALA A 249 0.34 -5.70 20.65
C ALA A 249 -0.45 -5.05 21.79
N PHE A 250 0.30 -4.36 22.66
CA PHE A 250 -0.24 -3.50 23.71
C PHE A 250 0.47 -2.14 23.66
N PRO A 251 -0.22 -1.03 24.03
CA PRO A 251 -1.63 -0.97 24.40
C PRO A 251 -2.58 -1.17 23.21
N TYR A 252 -3.88 -1.15 23.53
CA TYR A 252 -4.98 -1.10 22.56
C TYR A 252 -5.37 0.33 22.24
#